data_AF-A0A2G1XGM2-F1
#
_entry.id   AF-A0A2G1XGM2-F1
#
_cell.length_a   1.000
_cell.length_b   1.000
_cell.length_c   1.000
_cell.angle_alpha   90.00
_cell.angle_beta   90.00
_cell.angle_gamma   90.00
#
_symmetry.space_group_name_H-M   'P 1'
#
loop_
_entity.id
_entity.type
_entity.pdbx_description
1 polymer ?
#
loop_
_entity_poly.entity_id
_entity_poly.type
_entity_poly.pdbx_seq_one_letter_code
_entity_poly.pdbx_strand_id
1 'polypeptide(L)'
;MARLEDDERRLVLDRFDHDDAWRLGSLLTGLARERGAAVTVTVRRGPQRLFHCALPGTSADNDAWVDRKCRVVERYAESSFLVGARFRAKGRTFEDASRLDADRYAAHGGAFPLRVRGTGVVGAVAVSGLSQAADHALVVEGLERFLGVAGGRP
;
A
#
# COMPACT_ATOMS: atom_id res chain seq x y z
N MET A 1 7.86 7.47 -12.49
CA MET A 1 8.77 7.18 -11.35
C MET A 1 8.82 8.36 -10.39
N ALA A 2 9.20 9.55 -10.84
CA ALA A 2 9.25 10.76 -9.99
C ALA A 2 8.02 11.00 -9.10
N ARG A 3 6.80 10.82 -9.63
CA ARG A 3 5.56 10.92 -8.84
C ARG A 3 5.49 9.92 -7.68
N LEU A 4 5.85 8.65 -7.91
CA LEU A 4 5.82 7.61 -6.87
C LEU A 4 6.84 7.91 -5.77
N GLU A 5 8.02 8.39 -6.16
CA GLU A 5 9.05 8.82 -5.22
C GLU A 5 8.60 10.06 -4.42
N ASP A 6 7.81 10.94 -5.03
CA ASP A 6 7.22 12.10 -4.36
C ASP A 6 6.16 11.73 -3.35
N ASP A 7 5.25 10.82 -3.72
CA ASP A 7 4.26 10.25 -2.80
C ASP A 7 4.94 9.69 -1.55
N GLU A 8 6.03 8.93 -1.68
CA GLU A 8 6.77 8.37 -0.54
C GLU A 8 7.51 9.41 0.32
N ARG A 9 7.96 10.53 -0.27
CA ARG A 9 8.62 11.61 0.48
C ARG A 9 7.65 12.41 1.33
N ARG A 10 6.45 12.69 0.81
CA ARG A 10 5.49 13.60 1.44
C ARG A 10 4.55 12.90 2.42
N LEU A 11 4.24 11.61 2.19
CA LEU A 11 3.32 10.85 3.04
C LEU A 11 4.05 10.24 4.24
N VAL A 12 4.42 11.10 5.18
CA VAL A 12 5.12 10.74 6.41
C VAL A 12 4.27 11.14 7.62
N LEU A 13 4.00 10.18 8.49
CA LEU A 13 3.20 10.30 9.70
C LEU A 13 4.03 10.89 10.84
N ASP A 14 3.40 11.65 11.74
CA ASP A 14 4.06 12.09 12.97
C ASP A 14 3.98 11.04 14.08
N ARG A 15 2.93 10.21 14.08
CA ARG A 15 2.76 9.04 14.97
C ARG A 15 1.94 7.95 14.29
N PHE A 16 2.01 6.74 14.82
CA PHE A 16 1.18 5.63 14.33
C PHE A 16 0.91 4.61 15.44
N ASP A 17 -0.33 4.54 15.91
CA ASP A 17 -0.84 3.56 16.87
C ASP A 17 -1.95 2.65 16.30
N HIS A 18 -2.62 1.88 17.16
CA HIS A 18 -3.70 0.97 16.77
C HIS A 18 -4.96 1.72 16.32
N ASP A 19 -5.27 2.86 16.93
CA ASP A 19 -6.43 3.68 16.58
C ASP A 19 -6.19 4.40 15.25
N ASP A 20 -4.95 4.81 14.97
CA ASP A 20 -4.52 5.32 13.67
C ASP A 20 -4.71 4.24 12.59
N ALA A 21 -4.33 2.99 12.88
CA ALA A 21 -4.52 1.88 11.95
C ALA A 21 -6.01 1.63 11.65
N TRP A 22 -6.86 1.64 12.68
CA TRP A 22 -8.32 1.48 12.51
C TRP A 22 -8.93 2.64 11.72
N ARG A 23 -8.54 3.89 12.01
CA ARG A 23 -9.02 5.09 11.30
C ARG A 23 -8.61 5.09 9.83
N LEU A 24 -7.34 4.82 9.54
CA LEU A 24 -6.82 4.76 8.16
C LEU A 24 -7.51 3.63 7.38
N GLY A 25 -7.64 2.44 7.98
CA GLY A 25 -8.34 1.32 7.37
C GLY A 25 -9.80 1.65 7.07
N SER A 26 -10.52 2.21 8.04
CA SER A 26 -11.92 2.62 7.90
C SER A 26 -12.11 3.69 6.82
N LEU A 27 -11.21 4.66 6.74
CA LEU A 27 -11.21 5.70 5.71
C LEU A 27 -11.07 5.08 4.31
N LEU A 28 -10.09 4.20 4.10
CA LEU A 28 -9.90 3.50 2.82
C LEU A 28 -11.09 2.64 2.44
N THR A 29 -11.66 1.92 3.40
CA THR A 29 -12.88 1.13 3.21
C THR A 29 -14.07 2.03 2.83
N GLY A 30 -14.22 3.20 3.47
CA GLY A 30 -15.24 4.20 3.13
C GLY A 30 -15.09 4.70 1.69
N LEU A 31 -13.89 5.14 1.30
CA LEU A 31 -13.58 5.57 -0.07
C LEU A 31 -13.91 4.50 -1.12
N ALA A 32 -13.56 3.24 -0.83
CA ALA A 32 -13.86 2.14 -1.73
C ALA A 32 -15.36 1.88 -1.86
N ARG A 33 -16.11 1.93 -0.74
CA ARG A 33 -17.57 1.77 -0.74
C ARG A 33 -18.26 2.89 -1.52
N GLU A 34 -17.85 4.13 -1.33
CA GLU A 34 -18.37 5.29 -2.08
C GLU A 34 -18.21 5.11 -3.60
N ARG A 35 -17.16 4.39 -4.02
CA ARG A 35 -16.84 4.12 -5.43
C ARG A 35 -17.45 2.82 -5.96
N GLY A 36 -18.12 2.02 -5.12
CA GLY A 36 -18.54 0.67 -5.49
C GLY A 36 -17.38 -0.27 -5.84
N ALA A 37 -16.19 -0.02 -5.29
CA ALA A 37 -14.98 -0.77 -5.60
C ALA A 37 -14.91 -2.05 -4.76
N ALA A 38 -14.78 -3.21 -5.43
CA ALA A 38 -14.53 -4.50 -4.78
C ALA A 38 -13.05 -4.61 -4.40
N VAL A 39 -12.69 -4.25 -3.17
CA VAL A 39 -11.31 -4.30 -2.69
C VAL A 39 -11.18 -4.91 -1.29
N THR A 40 -10.01 -5.46 -1.02
CA THR A 40 -9.55 -5.89 0.30
C THR A 40 -8.53 -4.89 0.80
N VAL A 41 -8.73 -4.38 2.01
CA VAL A 41 -7.88 -3.38 2.68
C VAL A 41 -7.20 -4.03 3.88
N THR A 42 -5.90 -3.76 4.09
CA THR A 42 -5.21 -4.12 5.32
C THR A 42 -4.28 -3.03 5.81
N VAL A 43 -4.11 -2.93 7.13
CA VAL A 43 -3.12 -2.07 7.78
C VAL A 43 -2.33 -2.92 8.77
N ARG A 44 -1.01 -2.85 8.70
CA ARG A 44 -0.06 -3.64 9.51
C ARG A 44 0.93 -2.74 10.23
N ARG A 45 1.35 -3.17 11.42
CA ARG A 45 2.51 -2.64 12.16
C ARG A 45 3.51 -3.78 12.34
N GLY A 46 4.64 -3.71 11.63
CA GLY A 46 5.51 -4.87 11.41
C GLY A 46 4.69 -6.08 10.92
N PRO A 47 4.85 -7.28 11.52
CA PRO A 47 4.11 -8.47 11.10
C PRO A 47 2.65 -8.50 11.59
N GLN A 48 2.26 -7.62 12.52
CA GLN A 48 0.93 -7.65 13.13
C GLN A 48 -0.09 -6.93 12.24
N ARG A 49 -1.17 -7.63 11.87
CA ARG A 49 -2.32 -7.07 11.16
C ARG A 49 -3.27 -6.40 12.14
N LEU A 50 -3.34 -5.06 12.07
CA LEU A 50 -4.16 -4.24 12.96
C LEU A 50 -5.54 -3.94 12.37
N PHE A 51 -5.65 -3.96 11.04
CA PHE A 51 -6.90 -3.81 10.32
C PHE A 51 -6.97 -4.74 9.11
N HIS A 52 -8.16 -5.27 8.85
CA HIS A 52 -8.49 -6.03 7.66
C HIS A 52 -9.98 -5.85 7.33
N CYS A 53 -10.28 -5.58 6.06
CA CYS A 53 -11.65 -5.54 5.58
C CYS A 53 -11.70 -5.98 4.11
N ALA A 54 -12.44 -7.06 3.84
CA ALA A 54 -12.79 -7.50 2.49
C ALA A 54 -14.19 -6.96 2.14
N LEU A 55 -14.30 -6.22 1.03
CA LEU A 55 -15.59 -5.78 0.51
C LEU A 55 -16.23 -6.82 -0.42
N PRO A 56 -17.57 -6.84 -0.57
CA PRO A 56 -18.23 -7.76 -1.49
C PRO A 56 -17.63 -7.71 -2.91
N GLY A 57 -17.46 -8.89 -3.50
CA GLY A 57 -16.81 -9.05 -4.82
C GLY A 57 -15.32 -9.39 -4.76
N THR A 58 -14.70 -9.44 -3.58
CA THR A 58 -13.34 -9.98 -3.40
C THR A 58 -13.35 -11.46 -3.00
N SER A 59 -12.17 -12.09 -3.02
CA SER A 59 -11.94 -13.47 -2.66
C SER A 59 -10.67 -13.64 -1.82
N ALA A 60 -10.40 -14.85 -1.35
CA ALA A 60 -9.17 -15.19 -0.63
C ALA A 60 -7.89 -14.92 -1.45
N ASP A 61 -7.96 -14.86 -2.79
CA ASP A 61 -6.81 -14.45 -3.60
C ASP A 61 -6.42 -12.99 -3.31
N ASN A 62 -7.38 -12.11 -3.03
CA ASN A 62 -7.10 -10.72 -2.66
C ASN A 62 -6.34 -10.64 -1.33
N ASP A 63 -6.62 -11.54 -0.38
CA ASP A 63 -5.86 -11.67 0.87
C ASP A 63 -4.40 -12.06 0.59
N ALA A 64 -4.19 -13.05 -0.28
CA ALA A 64 -2.86 -13.45 -0.70
C ALA A 64 -2.12 -12.31 -1.43
N TRP A 65 -2.81 -11.52 -2.26
CA TRP A 65 -2.23 -10.34 -2.91
C TRP A 65 -1.82 -9.26 -1.91
N VAL A 66 -2.66 -8.87 -0.95
CA VAL A 66 -2.27 -7.85 0.03
C VAL A 66 -1.07 -8.32 0.84
N ASP A 67 -1.02 -9.59 1.22
CA ASP A 67 0.09 -10.19 1.96
C ASP A 67 1.41 -10.15 1.16
N ARG A 68 1.36 -10.55 -0.12
CA ARG A 68 2.53 -10.51 -1.01
C ARG A 68 3.04 -9.09 -1.25
N LYS A 69 2.14 -8.12 -1.45
CA LYS A 69 2.49 -6.71 -1.64
C LYS A 69 3.07 -6.10 -0.34
N CYS A 70 2.50 -6.40 0.82
CA CYS A 70 3.02 -5.96 2.13
C CYS A 70 4.45 -6.46 2.38
N ARG A 71 4.74 -7.73 2.06
CA ARG A 71 6.11 -8.29 2.20
C ARG A 71 7.14 -7.56 1.34
N VAL A 72 6.74 -7.01 0.18
CA VAL A 72 7.62 -6.13 -0.61
C VAL A 72 7.91 -4.84 0.15
N VAL A 73 6.90 -4.19 0.73
CA VAL A 73 7.08 -2.97 1.53
C VAL A 73 7.96 -3.23 2.75
N GLU A 74 7.71 -4.32 3.48
CA GLU A 74 8.48 -4.73 4.65
C GLU A 74 9.96 -4.98 4.31
N ARG A 75 10.25 -5.52 3.12
CA ARG A 75 11.61 -5.83 2.68
C ARG A 75 12.37 -4.62 2.13
N TYR A 76 11.71 -3.79 1.33
CA TYR A 76 12.35 -2.72 0.57
C TYR A 76 12.16 -1.32 1.19
N ALA A 77 11.28 -1.18 2.18
CA ALA A 77 10.92 0.10 2.79
C ALA A 77 10.41 1.16 1.79
N GLU A 78 9.92 0.68 0.64
CA GLU A 78 9.35 1.43 -0.48
C GLU A 78 7.99 0.84 -0.85
N SER A 79 7.12 1.61 -1.50
CA SER A 79 5.83 1.12 -1.99
C SER A 79 6.04 -0.01 -3.00
N SER A 80 5.13 -0.99 -2.98
CA SER A 80 5.22 -2.13 -3.90
C SER A 80 5.17 -1.69 -5.37
N PHE A 81 4.51 -0.56 -5.65
CA PHE A 81 4.47 0.00 -7.00
C PHE A 81 5.79 0.62 -7.44
N LEU A 82 6.46 1.38 -6.55
CA LEU A 82 7.77 1.98 -6.84
C LEU A 82 8.81 0.89 -7.08
N VAL A 83 8.84 -0.15 -6.23
CA VAL A 83 9.73 -1.29 -6.41
C VAL A 83 9.53 -1.92 -7.79
N GLY A 84 8.29 -2.24 -8.15
CA GLY A 84 7.99 -2.79 -9.48
C GLY A 84 8.39 -1.86 -10.62
N ALA A 85 8.19 -0.55 -10.46
CA ALA A 85 8.58 0.45 -11.45
C ALA A 85 10.12 0.52 -11.63
N ARG A 86 10.89 0.40 -10.55
CA ARG A 86 12.37 0.38 -10.60
C ARG A 86 12.90 -0.84 -11.37
N PHE A 87 12.26 -2.00 -11.24
CA PHE A 87 12.62 -3.19 -12.02
C PHE A 87 12.29 -3.01 -13.51
N ARG A 88 11.07 -2.53 -13.82
CA ARG A 88 10.65 -2.25 -15.20
C ARG A 88 11.55 -1.23 -15.90
N ALA A 89 12.01 -0.20 -15.19
CA ALA A 89 12.96 0.78 -15.75
C ALA A 89 14.32 0.18 -16.12
N LYS A 90 14.67 -0.99 -15.58
CA LYS A 90 15.88 -1.76 -15.93
C LYS A 90 15.61 -2.84 -16.99
N GLY A 91 14.42 -2.83 -17.61
CA GLY A 91 14.01 -3.81 -18.62
C GLY A 91 13.76 -5.21 -18.08
N ARG A 92 13.43 -5.34 -16.78
CA ARG A 92 13.17 -6.63 -16.12
C ARG A 92 11.86 -6.60 -15.34
N THR A 93 11.28 -7.77 -15.07
CA THR A 93 10.18 -7.92 -14.11
C THR A 93 10.75 -8.08 -12.70
N PHE A 94 9.93 -7.83 -11.68
CA PHE A 94 10.34 -8.08 -10.29
C PHE A 94 10.43 -9.57 -10.01
N GLU A 95 9.49 -10.32 -10.57
CA GLU A 95 9.33 -11.76 -10.44
C GLU A 95 10.59 -12.49 -10.96
N ASP A 96 11.11 -12.10 -12.12
CA ASP A 96 12.27 -12.79 -12.72
C ASP A 96 13.62 -12.36 -12.10
N ALA A 97 13.71 -11.11 -11.62
CA ALA A 97 15.01 -10.51 -11.28
C ALA A 97 15.24 -10.29 -9.77
N SER A 98 14.21 -10.38 -8.93
CA SER A 98 14.36 -10.18 -7.47
C SER A 98 15.03 -11.36 -6.76
N ARG A 99 15.02 -12.55 -7.37
CA ARG A 99 15.40 -13.84 -6.76
C ARG A 99 14.55 -14.23 -5.55
N LEU A 100 13.39 -13.58 -5.39
CA LEU A 100 12.44 -13.89 -4.32
C LEU A 100 11.38 -14.86 -4.82
N ASP A 101 10.81 -15.59 -3.88
CA ASP A 101 9.67 -16.46 -4.12
C ASP A 101 8.45 -15.63 -4.58
N ALA A 102 8.02 -15.85 -5.82
CA ALA A 102 6.91 -15.12 -6.43
C ALA A 102 5.56 -15.38 -5.73
N ASP A 103 5.42 -16.52 -5.04
CA ASP A 103 4.24 -16.83 -4.24
C ASP A 103 4.21 -16.02 -2.94
N ARG A 104 5.34 -15.43 -2.55
CA ARG A 104 5.49 -14.65 -1.31
C ARG A 104 5.69 -13.17 -1.55
N TYR A 105 6.13 -12.74 -2.72
CA TYR A 105 6.42 -11.33 -3.00
C TYR A 105 5.86 -10.90 -4.35
N ALA A 106 5.11 -9.80 -4.35
CA ALA A 106 4.55 -9.23 -5.57
C ALA A 106 4.74 -7.71 -5.57
N ALA A 107 5.62 -7.20 -6.43
CA ALA A 107 5.87 -5.76 -6.57
C ALA A 107 4.86 -5.08 -7.52
N HIS A 108 3.58 -5.30 -7.19
CA HIS A 108 2.44 -4.70 -7.87
C HIS A 108 1.86 -3.61 -6.99
N GLY A 109 1.40 -2.52 -7.59
CA GLY A 109 0.84 -1.40 -6.85
C GLY A 109 -0.32 -1.77 -5.94
N GLY A 110 -0.44 -1.02 -4.84
CA GLY A 110 -1.44 -1.25 -3.82
C GLY A 110 -0.90 -1.47 -2.41
N ALA A 111 0.41 -1.59 -2.17
CA ALA A 111 0.97 -1.51 -0.82
C ALA A 111 1.92 -0.32 -0.66
N PHE A 112 1.86 0.33 0.50
CA PHE A 112 2.58 1.58 0.77
C PHE A 112 3.17 1.57 2.20
N PRO A 113 4.40 2.07 2.39
CA PRO A 113 5.04 2.13 3.70
C PRO A 113 4.38 3.13 4.64
N LEU A 114 4.07 2.72 5.86
CA LEU A 114 3.69 3.62 6.94
C LEU A 114 4.97 4.10 7.60
N ARG A 115 5.43 5.29 7.20
CA ARG A 115 6.66 5.91 7.70
C ARG A 115 6.33 6.92 8.79
N VAL A 116 6.99 6.81 9.93
CA VAL A 116 6.90 7.76 11.04
C VAL A 116 8.15 8.64 11.08
N ARG A 117 7.96 9.95 11.21
CA ARG A 117 9.04 10.95 11.27
C ARG A 117 10.03 10.61 12.38
N GLY A 118 11.32 10.59 12.04
CA GLY A 118 12.40 10.25 12.98
C GLY A 118 12.49 8.76 13.38
N THR A 119 11.55 7.91 12.95
CA THR A 119 11.55 6.46 13.27
C THR A 119 11.80 5.59 12.03
N GLY A 120 11.31 6.01 10.86
CA GLY A 120 11.37 5.21 9.64
C GLY A 120 10.09 4.42 9.39
N VAL A 121 10.17 3.34 8.61
CA VAL A 121 9.00 2.52 8.26
C VAL A 121 8.63 1.62 9.44
N VAL A 122 7.40 1.77 9.94
CA VAL A 122 6.88 0.99 11.08
C VAL A 122 5.86 -0.07 10.67
N GLY A 123 5.41 -0.05 9.41
CA GLY A 123 4.36 -0.91 8.92
C GLY A 123 4.01 -0.66 7.46
N ALA A 124 2.89 -1.23 7.03
CA ALA A 124 2.40 -1.11 5.67
C ALA A 124 0.88 -1.01 5.67
N VAL A 125 0.34 -0.23 4.74
CA VAL A 125 -1.06 -0.25 4.35
C VAL A 125 -1.16 -0.83 2.95
N ALA A 126 -2.16 -1.67 2.70
CA ALA A 126 -2.36 -2.24 1.37
C ALA A 126 -3.83 -2.40 0.96
N VAL A 127 -4.03 -2.37 -0.35
CA VAL A 127 -5.28 -2.58 -1.08
C VAL A 127 -5.04 -3.59 -2.20
N SER A 128 -6.01 -4.48 -2.40
CA SER A 128 -6.09 -5.37 -3.57
C SER A 128 -7.51 -5.45 -4.08
N GLY A 129 -7.69 -5.28 -5.39
CA GLY A 129 -8.96 -5.54 -6.08
C GLY A 129 -9.13 -4.73 -7.37
N LEU A 130 -8.32 -3.70 -7.57
CA LEU A 130 -8.32 -2.87 -8.78
C LEU A 130 -7.08 -3.14 -9.64
N SER A 131 -6.90 -2.34 -10.70
CA SER A 131 -5.62 -2.28 -11.41
C SER A 131 -4.52 -1.77 -10.46
N GLN A 132 -3.28 -2.20 -10.66
CA GLN A 132 -2.17 -1.84 -9.77
C GLN A 132 -2.01 -0.32 -9.53
N ALA A 133 -2.29 0.49 -10.57
CA ALA A 133 -2.22 1.94 -10.48
C ALA A 133 -3.40 2.50 -9.67
N ALA A 134 -4.60 1.93 -9.81
CA ALA A 134 -5.78 2.33 -9.07
C ALA A 134 -5.72 1.91 -7.59
N ASP A 135 -5.23 0.70 -7.30
CA ASP A 135 -4.96 0.26 -5.92
C ASP A 135 -3.97 1.22 -5.23
N HIS A 136 -2.86 1.55 -5.89
CA HIS A 136 -1.88 2.49 -5.35
C HIS A 136 -2.46 3.90 -5.17
N ALA A 137 -3.22 4.39 -6.15
CA ALA A 137 -3.85 5.71 -6.05
C ALA A 137 -4.86 5.80 -4.90
N LEU A 138 -5.64 4.74 -4.65
CA LEU A 138 -6.56 4.69 -3.51
C LEU A 138 -5.81 4.75 -2.18
N VAL A 139 -4.69 4.03 -2.05
CA VAL A 139 -3.85 4.08 -0.85
C VAL A 139 -3.25 5.47 -0.64
N VAL A 140 -2.68 6.07 -1.68
CA VAL A 140 -2.12 7.43 -1.64
C VAL A 140 -3.18 8.43 -1.21
N GLU A 141 -4.36 8.39 -1.82
CA GLU A 141 -5.46 9.29 -1.48
C GLU A 141 -5.94 9.10 -0.03
N GLY A 142 -6.05 7.85 0.44
CA GLY A 142 -6.41 7.58 1.83
C GLY A 142 -5.38 8.15 2.81
N LEU A 143 -4.08 8.00 2.51
CA LEU A 143 -3.01 8.58 3.33
C LEU A 143 -2.99 10.11 3.29
N GLU A 144 -3.24 10.72 2.13
CA GLU A 144 -3.36 12.18 1.98
C GLU A 144 -4.47 12.74 2.88
N ARG A 145 -5.67 12.15 2.77
CA ARG A 145 -6.82 12.52 3.59
C ARG A 145 -6.55 12.27 5.07
N PHE A 146 -5.90 11.16 5.42
CA PHE A 146 -5.55 10.84 6.82
C PHE A 146 -4.57 11.85 7.42
N LEU A 147 -3.61 12.31 6.63
CA LEU A 147 -2.62 13.33 7.03
C LEU A 147 -3.17 14.76 6.98
N GLY A 148 -4.36 14.97 6.39
CA GLY A 148 -4.91 16.31 6.15
C GLY A 148 -4.11 17.11 5.11
N VAL A 149 -3.31 16.45 4.27
CA VAL A 149 -2.60 17.11 3.17
C VAL A 149 -3.52 17.07 1.94
N ALA A 150 -4.01 18.22 1.50
CA ALA A 150 -4.78 18.30 0.26
C ALA A 150 -3.91 17.77 -0.88
N GLY A 151 -4.37 16.72 -1.56
CA GLY A 151 -3.65 16.12 -2.68
C GLY A 151 -3.30 17.19 -3.69
N GLY A 152 -2.00 17.43 -3.87
CA GLY A 152 -1.49 18.36 -4.87
C GLY A 152 -1.88 17.83 -6.24
N ARG A 153 -3.01 18.31 -6.76
CA ARG A 153 -3.22 18.31 -8.21
C ARG A 153 -2.35 19.44 -8.77
N PRO A 154 -1.53 19.17 -9.80
CA PRO A 154 -1.01 20.25 -10.63
C PRO A 154 -2.16 21.04 -11.27
#